data_AF-A0A3C0GJ26-F1
#
_entry.id   AF-A0A3C0GJ26-F1
#
_cell.length_a   1.000
_cell.length_b   1.000
_cell.length_c   1.000
_cell.angle_alpha   90.00
_cell.angle_beta   90.00
_cell.angle_gamma   90.00
#
_symmetry.space_group_name_H-M   'P 1'
#
loop_
_entity.id
_entity.type
_entity.pdbx_description
1 polymer ?
#
loop_
_entity_poly.entity_id
_entity_poly.type
_entity_poly.pdbx_seq_one_letter_code
_entity_poly.pdbx_strand_id
1 'polypeptide(L)'
;MSFKKFGDNDVIINTMRAYPHSEFIIFDSNVYYNQRPDEIGTRNSRKRNVENGFISLYELNIDRPSGSINSHYFIGPSAQPEEGEPDTRIVDNGRIYPFISKDSAGASFKTVGAVSYNNEFQHGDILTGEYPLKATITRKFISNPSARVAIGDGLNVDYAAIRNTLDYHKLTSEHYAITSSNGHGGGWNKDTKNIAFIHIPSIFYGSKIKPGSVNLELYYTGTLAAAASDSNENGELLQYSASDATTYNKKVAGVVLYDEGIIALTGSWDLNSELLKLKSSTSPSEEPKWKYFGVGAGDGLVRADMGQKFGNISCKLSFKGTTDTQVMTMFTRAKKGEVNYSNNPTYIEYGQ
;
A
#
# COMPACT_ATOMS: atom_id res chain seq x y z
N MET A 1 11.91 -5.27 39.52
CA MET A 1 13.24 -5.58 38.96
C MET A 1 13.34 -7.08 38.78
N SER A 2 13.71 -7.57 37.59
CA SER A 2 13.83 -9.00 37.29
C SER A 2 14.90 -9.67 38.18
N PHE A 3 14.58 -10.85 38.72
CA PHE A 3 15.43 -11.62 39.65
C PHE A 3 16.54 -12.44 38.98
N LYS A 4 16.66 -12.42 37.64
CA LYS A 4 17.69 -13.17 36.91
C LYS A 4 18.99 -12.38 36.83
N LYS A 5 20.09 -12.94 37.34
CA LYS A 5 21.45 -12.45 37.07
C LYS A 5 21.85 -12.83 35.65
N PHE A 6 22.36 -11.86 34.89
CA PHE A 6 22.87 -12.09 33.54
C PHE A 6 24.15 -12.94 33.58
N GLY A 7 24.23 -13.96 32.72
CA GLY A 7 25.43 -14.77 32.49
C GLY A 7 26.11 -14.46 31.16
N ASP A 8 27.29 -15.05 30.92
CA ASP A 8 28.12 -14.76 29.74
C ASP A 8 27.46 -15.20 28.40
N ASN A 9 26.47 -16.08 28.47
CA ASN A 9 25.71 -16.56 27.31
C ASN A 9 24.36 -15.83 27.12
N ASP A 10 24.01 -14.84 27.94
CA ASP A 10 22.75 -14.11 27.81
C ASP A 10 22.86 -13.04 26.69
N VAL A 11 22.02 -13.18 25.67
CA VAL A 11 21.89 -12.18 24.59
C VAL A 11 20.75 -11.22 24.92
N ILE A 12 21.05 -9.91 24.94
CA ILE A 12 20.07 -8.87 25.18
C ILE A 12 19.71 -8.22 23.84
N ILE A 13 18.46 -8.41 23.43
CA ILE A 13 17.91 -7.77 22.24
C ILE A 13 16.95 -6.68 22.72
N ASN A 14 17.32 -5.42 22.53
CA ASN A 14 16.41 -4.30 22.74
C ASN A 14 15.90 -3.82 21.38
N THR A 15 14.59 -3.67 21.27
CA THR A 15 13.92 -3.27 20.04
C THR A 15 12.99 -2.11 20.35
N MET A 16 13.22 -0.97 19.72
CA MET A 16 12.27 0.13 19.72
C MET A 16 11.16 -0.19 18.72
N ARG A 17 9.91 -0.21 19.19
CA ARG A 17 8.72 -0.32 18.34
C ARG A 17 8.08 1.05 18.16
N ALA A 18 7.99 1.50 16.92
CA ALA A 18 7.29 2.72 16.55
C ALA A 18 6.03 2.43 15.72
N TYR A 19 5.07 3.36 15.75
CA TYR A 19 3.79 3.24 15.07
C TYR A 19 3.54 4.42 14.12
N PRO A 20 4.23 4.48 12.96
CA PRO A 20 4.05 5.58 12.02
C PRO A 20 2.60 5.65 11.53
N HIS A 21 2.04 6.85 11.48
CA HIS A 21 0.70 7.09 10.99
C HIS A 21 0.70 7.34 9.49
N SER A 22 -0.19 6.66 8.77
CA SER A 22 -0.41 6.82 7.33
C SER A 22 -1.87 7.17 7.09
N GLU A 23 -2.10 8.23 6.31
CA GLU A 23 -3.43 8.68 5.91
C GLU A 23 -3.53 8.77 4.39
N PHE A 24 -4.61 8.23 3.85
CA PHE A 24 -4.98 8.31 2.45
C PHE A 24 -6.35 8.95 2.30
N ILE A 25 -6.44 9.95 1.44
CA ILE A 25 -7.71 10.54 1.02
C ILE A 25 -7.88 10.20 -0.45
N ILE A 26 -9.05 9.68 -0.80
CA ILE A 26 -9.44 9.32 -2.15
C ILE A 26 -10.58 10.27 -2.51
N PHE A 27 -10.33 11.12 -3.48
CA PHE A 27 -11.27 12.13 -3.93
C PHE A 27 -11.12 12.33 -5.43
N ASP A 28 -12.25 12.36 -6.14
CA ASP A 28 -12.26 12.63 -7.57
C ASP A 28 -11.28 11.75 -8.38
N SER A 29 -11.25 10.44 -8.06
CA SER A 29 -10.34 9.46 -8.68
C SER A 29 -8.85 9.75 -8.48
N ASN A 30 -8.51 10.60 -7.51
CA ASN A 30 -7.14 10.89 -7.13
C ASN A 30 -6.91 10.41 -5.70
N VAL A 31 -5.73 9.85 -5.45
CA VAL A 31 -5.27 9.48 -4.12
C VAL A 31 -4.38 10.61 -3.60
N TYR A 32 -4.47 10.91 -2.31
CA TYR A 32 -3.63 11.88 -1.60
C TYR A 32 -3.06 11.17 -0.37
N TYR A 33 -1.74 11.24 -0.20
CA TYR A 33 -1.04 10.61 0.92
C TYR A 33 -0.60 11.68 1.92
N ASN A 34 -0.94 11.49 3.20
CA ASN A 34 -0.60 12.37 4.32
C ASN A 34 -0.93 13.85 4.05
N GLN A 35 -2.10 14.12 3.46
CA GLN A 35 -2.60 15.46 3.13
C GLN A 35 -1.63 16.30 2.29
N ARG A 36 -0.72 15.64 1.55
CA ARG A 36 0.23 16.33 0.70
C ARG A 36 -0.44 16.69 -0.63
N PRO A 37 -0.42 17.96 -1.05
CA PRO A 37 -0.86 18.35 -2.39
C PRO A 37 0.17 17.95 -3.46
N ASP A 38 -0.27 17.95 -4.71
CA ASP A 38 0.65 17.79 -5.85
C ASP A 38 1.60 18.99 -5.93
N GLU A 39 2.91 18.73 -5.99
CA GLU A 39 3.94 19.76 -6.08
C GLU A 39 4.45 19.84 -7.51
N ILE A 40 4.28 21.00 -8.14
CA ILE A 40 4.86 21.28 -9.46
C ILE A 40 6.36 21.55 -9.29
N GLY A 41 7.19 20.93 -10.13
CA GLY A 41 8.63 21.17 -10.15
C GLY A 41 8.99 22.39 -10.99
N THR A 42 10.23 22.86 -10.87
CA THR A 42 10.75 23.94 -11.72
C THR A 42 11.02 23.44 -13.14
N ARG A 43 11.34 22.16 -13.28
CA ARG A 43 11.79 21.53 -14.54
C ARG A 43 10.87 20.40 -15.00
N ASN A 44 9.82 20.08 -14.25
CA ASN A 44 8.85 19.05 -14.61
C ASN A 44 7.45 19.39 -14.08
N SER A 45 6.42 18.76 -14.68
CA SER A 45 5.02 18.96 -14.27
C SER A 45 4.71 18.51 -12.85
N ARG A 46 5.50 17.55 -12.33
CA ARG A 46 5.42 17.05 -10.95
C ARG A 46 6.81 16.85 -10.40
N LYS A 47 7.13 17.53 -9.29
CA LYS A 47 8.45 17.56 -8.66
C LYS A 47 9.01 16.16 -8.38
N ARG A 48 8.16 15.21 -7.99
CA ARG A 48 8.58 13.83 -7.67
C ARG A 48 8.53 12.87 -8.86
N ASN A 49 8.11 13.37 -10.01
CA ASN A 49 7.87 12.61 -11.24
C ASN A 49 6.89 11.44 -11.07
N VAL A 50 6.11 11.42 -9.99
CA VAL A 50 5.05 10.44 -9.71
C VAL A 50 3.72 11.15 -9.61
N GLU A 51 2.63 10.43 -9.83
CA GLU A 51 1.28 10.93 -9.62
C GLU A 51 1.02 11.31 -8.17
N ASN A 52 0.00 12.14 -7.97
CA ASN A 52 -0.44 12.50 -6.63
C ASN A 52 -0.88 11.26 -5.83
N GLY A 53 -0.58 11.26 -4.54
CA GLY A 53 -0.81 10.12 -3.64
C GLY A 53 0.21 8.98 -3.77
N PHE A 54 1.09 9.01 -4.77
CA PHE A 54 2.19 8.08 -4.86
C PHE A 54 3.43 8.59 -4.13
N ILE A 55 4.18 7.66 -3.55
CA ILE A 55 5.54 7.89 -3.10
C ILE A 55 6.52 7.43 -4.19
N SER A 56 7.56 8.22 -4.42
CA SER A 56 8.69 7.83 -5.26
C SER A 56 9.64 7.01 -4.41
N LEU A 57 9.91 5.75 -4.77
CA LEU A 57 10.62 4.80 -3.89
C LEU A 57 12.08 5.18 -3.68
N TYR A 58 12.73 5.71 -4.71
CA TYR A 58 14.16 6.01 -4.67
C TYR A 58 14.46 7.51 -4.79
N GLU A 59 13.45 8.34 -5.07
CA GLU A 59 13.60 9.80 -5.23
C GLU A 59 14.80 10.21 -6.13
N LEU A 60 15.19 9.37 -7.10
CA LEU A 60 16.37 9.62 -7.94
C LEU A 60 16.14 10.75 -8.96
N ASN A 61 14.89 10.98 -9.36
CA ASN A 61 14.52 11.99 -10.33
C ASN A 61 13.62 13.10 -9.78
N ILE A 62 13.97 13.62 -8.60
CA ILE A 62 13.35 14.84 -8.09
C ILE A 62 13.71 16.04 -8.97
N ASP A 63 12.69 16.74 -9.45
CA ASP A 63 12.74 17.94 -10.30
C ASP A 63 13.70 17.82 -11.49
N ARG A 64 13.82 16.60 -12.03
CA ARG A 64 14.56 16.33 -13.26
C ARG A 64 13.64 16.48 -14.47
N PRO A 65 14.15 17.03 -15.59
CA PRO A 65 13.35 17.33 -16.77
C PRO A 65 12.67 16.08 -17.35
N SER A 66 11.50 16.29 -17.96
CA SER A 66 10.79 15.28 -18.75
C SER A 66 11.12 15.47 -20.23
N GLY A 67 12.23 14.89 -20.69
CA GLY A 67 12.63 14.95 -22.09
C GLY A 67 14.12 15.17 -22.24
N SER A 68 14.69 14.53 -23.26
CA SER A 68 16.08 14.74 -23.63
C SER A 68 16.29 16.20 -23.96
N ILE A 69 17.19 16.84 -23.22
CA ILE A 69 17.54 18.23 -23.45
C ILE A 69 18.28 18.37 -24.78
N ASN A 70 18.87 17.28 -25.30
CA ASN A 70 19.36 17.11 -26.67
C ASN A 70 19.56 15.60 -26.95
N SER A 71 18.97 15.06 -28.02
CA SER A 71 19.08 13.66 -28.48
C SER A 71 20.50 13.21 -28.90
N HIS A 72 21.52 13.98 -28.53
CA HIS A 72 22.92 13.79 -28.93
C HIS A 72 23.84 13.49 -27.74
N TYR A 73 23.35 13.54 -26.51
CA TYR A 73 24.10 13.09 -25.34
C TYR A 73 23.79 11.64 -25.07
N PHE A 74 24.84 10.83 -25.01
CA PHE A 74 24.76 9.41 -24.74
C PHE A 74 25.59 9.08 -23.49
N ILE A 75 25.08 8.17 -22.68
CA ILE A 75 25.82 7.54 -21.58
C ILE A 75 26.57 6.36 -22.20
N GLY A 76 27.91 6.41 -22.20
CA GLY A 76 28.76 5.38 -22.80
C GLY A 76 29.67 5.92 -23.90
N PRO A 77 30.20 5.06 -24.79
CA PRO A 77 31.14 5.48 -25.84
C PRO A 77 30.50 6.52 -26.78
N SER A 78 31.25 7.59 -27.07
CA SER A 78 30.81 8.72 -27.88
C SER A 78 30.88 8.45 -29.39
N ALA A 79 31.55 7.37 -29.80
CA ALA A 79 31.64 6.96 -31.20
C ALA A 79 30.28 6.44 -31.69
N GLN A 80 29.87 6.88 -32.88
CA GLN A 80 28.74 6.27 -33.59
C GLN A 80 29.14 4.82 -33.95
N PRO A 81 28.23 3.85 -33.86
CA PRO A 81 28.49 2.50 -34.35
C PRO A 81 28.85 2.55 -35.84
N GLU A 82 29.74 1.66 -36.29
CA GLU A 82 30.05 1.48 -37.70
C GLU A 82 28.83 0.94 -38.46
N GLU A 83 28.79 1.16 -39.77
CA GLU A 83 27.66 0.77 -40.62
C GLU A 83 27.40 -0.75 -40.51
N GLY A 84 26.31 -1.15 -39.86
CA GLY A 84 25.92 -2.55 -39.65
C GLY A 84 26.03 -3.05 -38.21
N GLU A 85 26.62 -2.28 -37.29
CA GLU A 85 26.71 -2.62 -35.86
C GLU A 85 25.45 -2.11 -35.08
N PRO A 86 24.98 -2.86 -34.07
CA PRO A 86 23.86 -2.42 -33.24
C PRO A 86 24.22 -1.17 -32.42
N ASP A 87 23.32 -0.20 -32.34
CA ASP A 87 23.53 1.01 -31.54
C ASP A 87 23.38 0.71 -30.04
N THR A 88 24.51 0.51 -29.36
CA THR A 88 24.55 0.23 -27.91
C THR A 88 24.59 1.48 -27.05
N ARG A 89 24.34 2.67 -27.61
CA ARG A 89 24.44 3.94 -26.87
C ARG A 89 23.15 4.25 -26.13
N ILE A 90 23.29 4.63 -24.87
CA ILE A 90 22.15 4.93 -24.01
C ILE A 90 21.85 6.42 -24.10
N VAL A 91 20.64 6.80 -24.53
CA VAL A 91 20.26 8.21 -24.63
C VAL A 91 20.20 8.85 -23.24
N ASP A 92 20.95 9.94 -23.05
CA ASP A 92 20.81 10.78 -21.86
C ASP A 92 19.55 11.65 -22.00
N ASN A 93 18.51 11.28 -21.26
CA ASN A 93 17.26 12.01 -21.18
C ASN A 93 17.18 12.90 -19.91
N GLY A 94 18.31 13.10 -19.22
CA GLY A 94 18.39 13.85 -17.97
C GLY A 94 17.85 13.10 -16.75
N ARG A 95 17.38 11.85 -16.90
CA ARG A 95 16.84 11.01 -15.81
C ARG A 95 17.76 9.83 -15.49
N ILE A 96 17.78 9.44 -14.23
CA ILE A 96 18.40 8.21 -13.73
C ILE A 96 17.39 7.07 -13.89
N TYR A 97 17.70 6.06 -14.68
CA TYR A 97 16.87 4.88 -14.85
C TYR A 97 17.76 3.64 -15.03
N PRO A 98 17.32 2.45 -14.58
CA PRO A 98 18.07 1.23 -14.78
C PRO A 98 17.98 0.81 -16.25
N PHE A 99 19.11 0.34 -16.79
CA PHE A 99 19.19 -0.24 -18.12
C PHE A 99 20.16 -1.43 -18.10
N ILE A 100 20.01 -2.35 -19.05
CA ILE A 100 20.92 -3.48 -19.27
C ILE A 100 20.98 -3.76 -20.76
N SER A 101 22.16 -4.06 -21.30
CA SER A 101 22.29 -4.51 -22.68
C SER A 101 21.98 -6.01 -22.78
N LYS A 102 21.30 -6.42 -23.84
CA LYS A 102 21.09 -7.83 -24.13
C LYS A 102 22.40 -8.45 -24.63
N ASP A 103 22.98 -9.31 -23.80
CA ASP A 103 24.19 -10.08 -24.12
C ASP A 103 23.87 -11.60 -24.10
N SER A 104 24.80 -12.40 -24.59
CA SER A 104 24.88 -13.86 -24.51
C SER A 104 24.74 -14.42 -23.08
N ALA A 105 24.95 -13.59 -22.06
CA ALA A 105 24.72 -13.92 -20.65
C ALA A 105 23.23 -14.12 -20.28
N GLY A 106 22.28 -13.75 -21.15
CA GLY A 106 20.86 -14.04 -20.94
C GLY A 106 20.16 -13.17 -19.88
N ALA A 107 20.77 -12.05 -19.46
CA ALA A 107 20.22 -11.19 -18.42
C ALA A 107 19.08 -10.30 -18.94
N SER A 108 18.00 -10.15 -18.17
CA SER A 108 16.88 -9.25 -18.46
C SER A 108 16.23 -8.76 -17.17
N PHE A 109 15.44 -7.69 -17.26
CA PHE A 109 14.55 -7.32 -16.15
C PHE A 109 13.45 -8.37 -15.98
N LYS A 110 13.01 -8.61 -14.74
CA LYS A 110 11.90 -9.51 -14.41
C LYS A 110 10.59 -9.14 -15.12
N THR A 111 10.43 -7.87 -15.48
CA THR A 111 9.26 -7.33 -16.19
C THR A 111 9.27 -7.62 -17.68
N VAL A 112 10.42 -8.02 -18.26
CA VAL A 112 10.52 -8.42 -19.66
C VAL A 112 10.07 -9.87 -19.78
N GLY A 113 8.94 -10.10 -20.45
CA GLY A 113 8.44 -11.45 -20.70
C GLY A 113 9.38 -12.26 -21.59
N ALA A 114 9.43 -13.58 -21.40
CA ALA A 114 10.32 -14.47 -22.16
C ALA A 114 10.08 -14.41 -23.69
N VAL A 115 8.84 -14.16 -24.11
CA VAL A 115 8.48 -14.00 -25.53
C VAL A 115 9.07 -12.72 -26.10
N SER A 116 8.85 -11.58 -25.42
CA SER A 116 9.47 -10.30 -25.79
C SER A 116 11.00 -10.39 -25.78
N TYR A 117 11.59 -11.00 -24.74
CA TYR A 117 13.04 -11.20 -24.66
C TYR A 117 13.60 -11.92 -25.88
N ASN A 118 12.96 -13.00 -26.33
CA ASN A 118 13.46 -13.83 -27.43
C ASN A 118 13.14 -13.29 -28.82
N ASN A 119 11.99 -12.61 -28.99
CA ASN A 119 11.48 -12.23 -30.31
C ASN A 119 11.63 -10.74 -30.64
N GLU A 120 11.61 -9.86 -29.64
CA GLU A 120 11.57 -8.40 -29.85
C GLU A 120 12.93 -7.72 -29.68
N PHE A 121 13.86 -8.34 -28.92
CA PHE A 121 15.17 -7.77 -28.66
C PHE A 121 16.28 -8.55 -29.38
N GLN A 122 17.18 -7.85 -30.06
CA GLN A 122 18.40 -8.37 -30.66
C GLN A 122 19.58 -8.29 -29.68
N HIS A 123 20.65 -9.04 -29.97
CA HIS A 123 21.89 -8.92 -29.22
C HIS A 123 22.47 -7.51 -29.39
N GLY A 124 22.85 -6.85 -28.29
CA GLY A 124 23.29 -5.45 -28.27
C GLY A 124 22.18 -4.45 -27.89
N ASP A 125 20.91 -4.83 -27.94
CA ASP A 125 19.80 -3.92 -27.60
C ASP A 125 19.84 -3.52 -26.13
N ILE A 126 19.52 -2.24 -25.86
CA ILE A 126 19.39 -1.72 -24.51
C ILE A 126 17.97 -1.94 -24.00
N LEU A 127 17.84 -2.81 -23.02
CA LEU A 127 16.63 -2.98 -22.24
C LEU A 127 16.61 -1.89 -21.17
N THR A 128 15.50 -1.19 -21.01
CA THR A 128 15.31 -0.19 -19.95
C THR A 128 14.25 -0.67 -18.97
N GLY A 129 14.47 -0.45 -17.68
CA GLY A 129 13.50 -0.80 -16.65
C GLY A 129 12.41 0.26 -16.50
N GLU A 130 11.25 -0.15 -15.96
CA GLU A 130 10.14 0.77 -15.72
C GLU A 130 10.53 1.83 -14.68
N TYR A 131 10.33 3.09 -15.02
CA TYR A 131 10.55 4.24 -14.15
C TYR A 131 9.43 5.28 -14.38
N PRO A 132 8.91 5.95 -13.34
CA PRO A 132 9.33 5.92 -11.93
C PRO A 132 8.80 4.73 -11.15
N LEU A 133 9.67 4.15 -10.32
CA LEU A 133 9.27 3.18 -9.31
C LEU A 133 8.49 3.90 -8.20
N LYS A 134 7.19 3.61 -8.14
CA LYS A 134 6.21 4.32 -7.32
C LYS A 134 5.33 3.34 -6.55
N ALA A 135 4.82 3.77 -5.39
CA ALA A 135 3.88 2.99 -4.60
C ALA A 135 2.72 3.87 -4.10
N THR A 136 1.51 3.30 -4.06
CA THR A 136 0.30 3.89 -3.49
C THR A 136 -0.66 2.77 -3.09
N ILE A 137 -1.76 3.11 -2.44
CA ILE A 137 -2.86 2.17 -2.22
C ILE A 137 -3.64 1.95 -3.51
N THR A 138 -4.10 0.72 -3.72
CA THR A 138 -4.93 0.39 -4.89
C THR A 138 -6.17 -0.36 -4.47
N ARG A 139 -7.30 -0.03 -5.09
CA ARG A 139 -8.56 -0.72 -4.96
C ARG A 139 -8.71 -1.74 -6.09
N LYS A 140 -9.17 -2.94 -5.74
CA LYS A 140 -9.63 -3.95 -6.70
C LYS A 140 -11.06 -4.34 -6.36
N PHE A 141 -12.00 -4.06 -7.27
CA PHE A 141 -13.37 -4.52 -7.13
C PHE A 141 -13.58 -5.81 -7.93
N ILE A 142 -14.10 -6.84 -7.29
CA ILE A 142 -14.33 -8.17 -7.89
C ILE A 142 -15.82 -8.49 -7.78
N SER A 143 -16.48 -8.60 -8.93
CA SER A 143 -17.91 -8.89 -9.03
C SER A 143 -18.25 -10.38 -8.98
N ASN A 144 -17.28 -11.28 -9.18
CA ASN A 144 -17.45 -12.73 -9.09
C ASN A 144 -16.11 -13.42 -8.72
N PRO A 145 -15.82 -13.64 -7.43
CA PRO A 145 -14.50 -14.14 -7.02
C PRO A 145 -14.14 -15.55 -7.51
N SER A 146 -15.12 -16.48 -7.53
CA SER A 146 -14.89 -17.89 -7.85
C SER A 146 -15.65 -18.38 -9.08
N ALA A 147 -16.18 -17.47 -9.91
CA ALA A 147 -16.81 -17.87 -11.17
C ALA A 147 -15.73 -18.39 -12.14
N ARG A 148 -15.87 -19.65 -12.58
CA ARG A 148 -15.27 -20.14 -13.81
C ARG A 148 -16.14 -19.66 -14.96
N VAL A 149 -15.86 -18.48 -15.53
CA VAL A 149 -16.61 -18.00 -16.68
C VAL A 149 -15.99 -18.63 -17.92
N ALA A 150 -16.58 -19.74 -18.40
CA ALA A 150 -16.20 -20.43 -19.63
C ALA A 150 -14.72 -20.88 -19.75
N ILE A 151 -14.40 -21.65 -20.79
CA ILE A 151 -13.04 -22.10 -21.09
C ILE A 151 -12.26 -20.87 -21.57
N GLY A 152 -11.44 -20.28 -20.70
CA GLY A 152 -10.55 -19.16 -21.04
C GLY A 152 -10.51 -18.03 -20.01
N ASP A 153 -11.53 -17.90 -19.16
CA ASP A 153 -11.55 -16.88 -18.10
C ASP A 153 -11.20 -17.55 -16.77
N GLY A 154 -9.97 -17.32 -16.34
CA GLY A 154 -9.40 -17.94 -15.15
C GLY A 154 -10.14 -17.55 -13.87
N LEU A 155 -9.99 -18.38 -12.83
CA LEU A 155 -10.26 -17.99 -11.45
C LEU A 155 -9.60 -16.62 -11.19
N ASN A 156 -10.26 -15.70 -10.47
CA ASN A 156 -9.62 -14.44 -10.12
C ASN A 156 -8.38 -14.74 -9.26
N VAL A 157 -7.20 -14.58 -9.85
CA VAL A 157 -5.93 -15.01 -9.25
C VAL A 157 -5.62 -14.25 -7.96
N ASP A 158 -6.03 -12.98 -7.88
CA ASP A 158 -5.83 -12.14 -6.69
C ASP A 158 -6.66 -12.69 -5.53
N TYR A 159 -7.95 -12.99 -5.76
CA TYR A 159 -8.81 -13.62 -4.76
C TYR A 159 -8.32 -15.02 -4.37
N ALA A 160 -7.93 -15.83 -5.36
CA ALA A 160 -7.43 -17.17 -5.15
C ALA A 160 -6.20 -17.21 -4.24
N ALA A 161 -5.29 -16.26 -4.42
CA ALA A 161 -4.06 -16.15 -3.65
C ALA A 161 -4.33 -15.88 -2.16
N ILE A 162 -5.34 -15.06 -1.85
CA ILE A 162 -5.65 -14.66 -0.47
C ILE A 162 -6.73 -15.52 0.19
N ARG A 163 -7.42 -16.38 -0.57
CA ARG A 163 -8.51 -17.22 -0.06
C ARG A 163 -8.06 -18.11 1.10
N ASN A 164 -6.87 -18.71 0.99
CA ASN A 164 -6.30 -19.55 2.05
C ASN A 164 -5.89 -18.72 3.26
N THR A 165 -5.34 -17.53 3.04
CA THR A 165 -4.98 -16.60 4.11
C THR A 165 -6.22 -16.14 4.88
N LEU A 166 -7.31 -15.79 4.20
CA LEU A 166 -8.58 -15.49 4.84
C LEU A 166 -9.06 -16.66 5.71
N ASP A 167 -9.05 -17.88 5.20
CA ASP A 167 -9.51 -19.03 5.99
C ASP A 167 -8.58 -19.36 7.17
N TYR A 168 -7.27 -19.09 7.06
CA TYR A 168 -6.31 -19.18 8.16
C TYR A 168 -6.66 -18.24 9.31
N HIS A 169 -7.10 -17.01 9.01
CA HIS A 169 -7.52 -16.04 10.03
C HIS A 169 -8.91 -16.30 10.61
N LYS A 170 -9.61 -17.38 10.22
CA LYS A 170 -10.88 -17.78 10.84
C LYS A 170 -10.81 -17.99 12.35
N LEU A 171 -9.61 -18.29 12.88
CA LEU A 171 -9.41 -18.45 14.33
C LEU A 171 -9.56 -17.13 15.10
N THR A 172 -9.32 -15.97 14.48
CA THR A 172 -9.46 -14.66 15.14
C THR A 172 -10.90 -14.15 15.08
N SER A 173 -11.59 -14.39 13.96
CA SER A 173 -13.01 -14.05 13.78
C SER A 173 -13.67 -14.96 12.73
N GLU A 174 -14.94 -15.29 12.96
CA GLU A 174 -15.76 -16.01 11.98
C GLU A 174 -15.89 -15.22 10.66
N HIS A 175 -15.84 -13.89 10.71
CA HIS A 175 -15.97 -13.03 9.54
C HIS A 175 -14.83 -13.18 8.53
N TYR A 176 -13.72 -13.84 8.87
CA TYR A 176 -12.71 -14.23 7.90
C TYR A 176 -13.11 -15.46 7.08
N ALA A 177 -13.92 -16.36 7.63
CA ALA A 177 -14.33 -17.61 6.98
C ALA A 177 -14.93 -17.36 5.59
N ILE A 178 -14.48 -18.13 4.60
CA ILE A 178 -14.97 -18.02 3.22
C ILE A 178 -16.48 -18.31 3.16
N THR A 179 -16.90 -19.35 3.88
CA THR A 179 -18.30 -19.75 4.02
C THR A 179 -18.69 -19.87 5.48
N SER A 180 -19.86 -19.36 5.85
CA SER A 180 -20.50 -19.66 7.13
C SER A 180 -21.85 -20.35 6.93
N SER A 181 -22.16 -21.30 7.80
CA SER A 181 -23.50 -21.89 7.91
C SER A 181 -24.43 -20.95 8.69
N ASN A 182 -25.74 -21.02 8.45
CA ASN A 182 -26.82 -20.14 8.92
C ASN A 182 -27.00 -19.92 10.45
N GLY A 183 -25.98 -20.04 11.30
CA GLY A 183 -26.09 -19.93 12.75
C GLY A 183 -26.32 -18.52 13.30
N HIS A 184 -25.97 -17.46 12.56
CA HIS A 184 -26.15 -16.06 12.99
C HIS A 184 -26.56 -15.14 11.83
N GLY A 185 -27.85 -15.16 11.45
CA GLY A 185 -28.43 -14.09 10.62
C GLY A 185 -28.19 -14.19 9.11
N GLY A 186 -28.20 -15.41 8.56
CA GLY A 186 -28.03 -15.67 7.12
C GLY A 186 -26.56 -15.89 6.78
N GLY A 187 -26.20 -17.14 6.50
CA GLY A 187 -24.83 -17.52 6.17
C GLY A 187 -24.30 -16.74 4.96
N TRP A 188 -22.97 -16.60 4.87
CA TRP A 188 -22.32 -15.95 3.75
C TRP A 188 -21.47 -16.94 2.96
N ASN A 189 -21.27 -16.60 1.68
CA ASN A 189 -20.31 -17.26 0.82
C ASN A 189 -19.52 -16.20 0.04
N LYS A 190 -18.25 -16.01 0.39
CA LYS A 190 -17.37 -15.03 -0.26
C LYS A 190 -17.00 -15.43 -1.69
N ASP A 191 -17.12 -16.70 -2.06
CA ASP A 191 -16.83 -17.18 -3.43
C ASP A 191 -17.80 -16.61 -4.49
N THR A 192 -19.00 -16.20 -4.07
CA THR A 192 -20.08 -15.76 -4.98
C THR A 192 -20.52 -14.31 -4.78
N LYS A 193 -19.94 -13.61 -3.80
CA LYS A 193 -20.33 -12.24 -3.46
C LYS A 193 -19.32 -11.24 -3.98
N ASN A 194 -19.78 -10.03 -4.27
CA ASN A 194 -18.88 -8.94 -4.68
C ASN A 194 -18.01 -8.54 -3.50
N ILE A 195 -16.71 -8.39 -3.73
CA ILE A 195 -15.73 -8.00 -2.72
C ILE A 195 -14.88 -6.86 -3.26
N ALA A 196 -14.58 -5.88 -2.42
CA ALA A 196 -13.52 -4.91 -2.70
C ALA A 196 -12.30 -5.21 -1.84
N PHE A 197 -11.14 -5.28 -2.48
CA PHE A 197 -9.86 -5.29 -1.81
C PHE A 197 -9.23 -3.91 -1.89
N ILE A 198 -8.76 -3.41 -0.75
CA ILE A 198 -7.83 -2.29 -0.70
C ILE A 198 -6.46 -2.88 -0.36
N HIS A 199 -5.54 -2.80 -1.31
CA HIS A 199 -4.17 -3.22 -1.14
C HIS A 199 -3.34 -2.05 -0.63
N ILE A 200 -2.67 -2.27 0.48
CA ILE A 200 -1.75 -1.33 1.10
C ILE A 200 -0.35 -1.92 0.95
N PRO A 201 0.56 -1.29 0.20
CA PRO A 201 1.94 -1.74 0.14
C PRO A 201 2.67 -1.67 1.48
N SER A 202 3.57 -2.63 1.75
CA SER A 202 4.33 -2.73 3.00
C SER A 202 5.17 -1.51 3.35
N ILE A 203 5.58 -0.72 2.36
CA ILE A 203 6.27 0.56 2.60
C ILE A 203 5.46 1.54 3.46
N PHE A 204 4.13 1.43 3.50
CA PHE A 204 3.29 2.31 4.31
C PHE A 204 3.03 1.82 5.74
N TYR A 205 3.24 0.53 6.02
CA TYR A 205 2.99 -0.06 7.33
C TYR A 205 4.21 -0.73 7.98
N GLY A 206 5.32 -0.90 7.27
CA GLY A 206 6.52 -1.58 7.76
C GLY A 206 6.30 -3.07 7.87
N SER A 207 6.39 -3.59 9.10
CA SER A 207 6.30 -5.02 9.38
C SER A 207 4.86 -5.53 9.42
N LYS A 208 3.96 -4.75 10.03
CA LYS A 208 2.52 -5.08 10.12
C LYS A 208 1.69 -3.84 10.39
N ILE A 209 0.44 -3.83 9.98
CA ILE A 209 -0.52 -2.82 10.43
C ILE A 209 -0.83 -3.08 11.91
N LYS A 210 -0.88 -2.01 12.71
CA LYS A 210 -1.20 -2.09 14.13
C LYS A 210 -2.69 -2.46 14.28
N PRO A 211 -3.05 -3.56 14.98
CA PRO A 211 -4.44 -3.86 15.30
C PRO A 211 -5.09 -2.74 16.11
N GLY A 212 -6.37 -2.45 15.86
CA GLY A 212 -7.11 -1.38 16.51
C GLY A 212 -6.77 0.03 16.00
N SER A 213 -6.07 0.14 14.87
CA SER A 213 -5.66 1.44 14.32
C SER A 213 -6.31 1.79 12.99
N VAL A 214 -6.99 0.85 12.34
CA VAL A 214 -7.57 1.05 11.01
C VAL A 214 -8.89 1.78 11.14
N ASN A 215 -9.02 2.89 10.41
CA ASN A 215 -10.23 3.68 10.36
C ASN A 215 -10.56 4.03 8.90
N LEU A 216 -11.80 3.76 8.52
CA LEU A 216 -12.38 4.08 7.23
C LEU A 216 -13.47 5.12 7.44
N GLU A 217 -13.41 6.22 6.71
CA GLU A 217 -14.41 7.28 6.75
C GLU A 217 -14.88 7.57 5.33
N LEU A 218 -16.18 7.60 5.13
CA LEU A 218 -16.80 7.97 3.86
C LEU A 218 -17.57 9.26 4.06
N TYR A 219 -17.29 10.25 3.22
CA TYR A 219 -17.96 11.54 3.22
C TYR A 219 -18.75 11.72 1.93
N TYR A 220 -19.92 12.35 2.05
CA TYR A 220 -20.71 12.80 0.93
C TYR A 220 -20.98 14.30 1.07
N THR A 221 -20.61 15.09 0.07
CA THR A 221 -20.69 16.56 0.08
C THR A 221 -20.02 17.23 1.30
N GLY A 222 -19.00 16.58 1.88
CA GLY A 222 -18.29 17.04 3.07
C GLY A 222 -18.87 16.59 4.41
N THR A 223 -20.04 15.96 4.43
CA THR A 223 -20.64 15.38 5.66
C THR A 223 -20.21 13.92 5.80
N LEU A 224 -19.87 13.49 7.03
CA LEU A 224 -19.56 12.09 7.31
C LEU A 224 -20.81 11.22 7.08
N ALA A 225 -20.76 10.38 6.05
CA ALA A 225 -21.84 9.47 5.70
C ALA A 225 -21.73 8.15 6.46
N ALA A 226 -20.53 7.61 6.64
CA ALA A 226 -20.29 6.44 7.49
C ALA A 226 -18.82 6.36 7.93
N ALA A 227 -18.57 5.71 9.06
CA ALA A 227 -17.23 5.33 9.47
C ALA A 227 -17.17 3.85 9.86
N ALA A 228 -16.03 3.20 9.69
CA ALA A 228 -15.79 1.84 10.16
C ALA A 228 -14.40 1.73 10.77
N SER A 229 -14.30 1.12 11.94
CA SER A 229 -13.03 0.96 12.66
C SER A 229 -12.86 -0.44 13.24
N ASP A 230 -11.60 -0.85 13.38
CA ASP A 230 -11.21 -2.17 13.88
C ASP A 230 -11.07 -2.23 15.41
N SER A 231 -12.04 -1.64 16.12
CA SER A 231 -11.98 -1.43 17.58
C SER A 231 -11.78 -2.69 18.43
N ASN A 232 -12.14 -3.87 17.90
CA ASN A 232 -11.98 -5.16 18.58
C ASN A 232 -10.57 -5.77 18.46
N GLU A 233 -9.67 -5.16 17.68
CA GLU A 233 -8.30 -5.65 17.42
C GLU A 233 -8.21 -7.07 16.81
N ASN A 234 -9.35 -7.64 16.39
CA ASN A 234 -9.46 -8.93 15.70
C ASN A 234 -9.51 -8.78 14.16
N GLY A 235 -9.39 -7.53 13.67
CA GLY A 235 -9.46 -7.15 12.26
C GLY A 235 -10.85 -7.09 11.66
N GLU A 236 -11.93 -7.25 12.44
CA GLU A 236 -13.27 -6.88 11.99
C GLU A 236 -13.41 -5.36 11.90
N LEU A 237 -13.85 -4.85 10.75
CA LEU A 237 -14.20 -3.44 10.60
C LEU A 237 -15.65 -3.22 10.99
N LEU A 238 -15.87 -2.68 12.17
CA LEU A 238 -17.20 -2.40 12.69
C LEU A 238 -17.64 -1.01 12.25
N GLN A 239 -18.84 -0.92 11.68
CA GLN A 239 -19.40 0.38 11.32
C GLN A 239 -19.84 1.15 12.57
N TYR A 240 -19.42 2.42 12.64
CA TYR A 240 -19.88 3.42 13.57
C TYR A 240 -20.30 4.67 12.78
N SER A 241 -21.56 5.06 12.96
CA SER A 241 -22.22 6.17 12.26
C SER A 241 -22.74 5.91 10.83
N ALA A 242 -23.88 6.52 10.59
CA ALA A 242 -24.43 7.15 9.40
C ALA A 242 -25.67 7.94 9.88
N SER A 243 -26.23 8.89 9.13
CA SER A 243 -27.54 9.48 9.45
C SER A 243 -28.66 8.44 9.68
N ASP A 244 -28.44 7.19 9.22
CA ASP A 244 -29.29 6.00 9.38
C ASP A 244 -28.73 4.98 10.41
N ALA A 245 -27.89 5.43 11.36
CA ALA A 245 -27.07 4.69 12.33
C ALA A 245 -27.79 3.72 13.30
N THR A 246 -29.06 3.39 13.13
CA THR A 246 -29.74 2.47 14.07
C THR A 246 -29.67 1.01 13.63
N THR A 247 -29.72 0.72 12.34
CA THR A 247 -29.93 -0.68 11.86
C THR A 247 -28.62 -1.45 11.64
N TYR A 248 -27.54 -0.76 11.25
CA TYR A 248 -26.27 -1.39 10.85
C TYR A 248 -25.09 -1.01 11.75
N ASN A 249 -25.34 -0.31 12.86
CA ASN A 249 -24.32 0.02 13.84
C ASN A 249 -23.73 -1.26 14.46
N LYS A 250 -22.41 -1.29 14.62
CA LYS A 250 -21.66 -2.47 15.08
C LYS A 250 -21.79 -3.71 14.20
N LYS A 251 -22.25 -3.57 12.95
CA LYS A 251 -22.13 -4.64 11.96
C LYS A 251 -20.76 -4.59 11.29
N VAL A 252 -20.26 -5.77 10.92
CA VAL A 252 -18.96 -5.95 10.29
C VAL A 252 -19.04 -5.61 8.80
N ALA A 253 -18.44 -4.49 8.41
CA ALA A 253 -18.33 -4.01 7.03
C ALA A 253 -17.32 -4.81 6.20
N GLY A 254 -16.33 -5.41 6.86
CA GLY A 254 -15.26 -6.16 6.23
C GLY A 254 -14.22 -6.60 7.24
N VAL A 255 -13.10 -7.14 6.74
CA VAL A 255 -11.99 -7.64 7.55
C VAL A 255 -10.65 -7.07 7.09
N VAL A 256 -9.68 -6.97 8.00
CA VAL A 256 -8.32 -6.48 7.76
C VAL A 256 -7.32 -7.61 7.97
N LEU A 257 -6.56 -7.92 6.94
CA LEU A 257 -5.39 -8.78 7.00
C LEU A 257 -4.17 -7.90 7.36
N TYR A 258 -3.84 -7.85 8.65
CA TYR A 258 -2.86 -6.91 9.20
C TYR A 258 -1.42 -7.13 8.71
N ASP A 259 -1.05 -8.39 8.49
CA ASP A 259 0.32 -8.76 8.08
C ASP A 259 0.49 -8.63 6.56
N GLU A 260 -0.56 -8.94 5.80
CA GLU A 260 -0.60 -8.85 4.33
C GLU A 260 -0.88 -7.43 3.81
N GLY A 261 -1.40 -6.54 4.64
CA GLY A 261 -1.76 -5.18 4.23
C GLY A 261 -2.98 -5.13 3.31
N ILE A 262 -3.97 -5.99 3.54
CA ILE A 262 -5.16 -6.09 2.68
C ILE A 262 -6.41 -5.83 3.51
N ILE A 263 -7.27 -4.94 3.04
CA ILE A 263 -8.62 -4.74 3.61
C ILE A 263 -9.63 -5.35 2.64
N ALA A 264 -10.44 -6.29 3.13
CA ALA A 264 -11.47 -6.98 2.38
C ALA A 264 -12.86 -6.48 2.81
N LEU A 265 -13.55 -5.75 1.93
CA LEU A 265 -14.85 -5.14 2.21
C LEU A 265 -15.98 -5.89 1.49
N THR A 266 -16.97 -6.29 2.27
CA THR A 266 -18.15 -7.04 1.81
C THR A 266 -19.48 -6.37 2.16
N GLY A 267 -19.45 -5.33 3.01
CA GLY A 267 -20.64 -4.62 3.44
C GLY A 267 -21.45 -4.10 2.26
N SER A 268 -22.69 -4.56 2.15
CA SER A 268 -23.54 -4.38 0.98
C SER A 268 -24.81 -3.57 1.24
N TRP A 269 -24.93 -2.96 2.42
CA TRP A 269 -26.03 -2.07 2.79
C TRP A 269 -25.69 -0.62 2.44
N ASP A 270 -26.74 0.16 2.20
CA ASP A 270 -26.63 1.54 1.74
C ASP A 270 -26.08 2.44 2.86
N LEU A 271 -25.10 3.29 2.52
CA LEU A 271 -24.44 4.25 3.43
C LEU A 271 -25.03 5.66 3.30
N ASN A 272 -25.71 5.93 2.19
CA ASN A 272 -26.53 7.10 1.96
C ASN A 272 -27.63 6.75 0.94
N SER A 273 -28.55 7.66 0.69
CA SER A 273 -29.66 7.49 -0.26
C SER A 273 -29.37 8.01 -1.67
N GLU A 274 -28.12 8.41 -1.96
CA GLU A 274 -27.77 9.08 -3.21
C GLU A 274 -27.26 8.09 -4.25
N LEU A 275 -27.85 8.16 -5.45
CA LEU A 275 -27.48 7.28 -6.55
C LEU A 275 -26.23 7.79 -7.28
N LEU A 276 -25.18 6.96 -7.28
CA LEU A 276 -23.88 7.24 -7.88
C LEU A 276 -23.44 6.09 -8.79
N LYS A 277 -22.75 6.39 -9.88
CA LYS A 277 -22.01 5.34 -10.58
C LYS A 277 -20.76 5.06 -9.77
N LEU A 278 -20.55 3.79 -9.37
CA LEU A 278 -19.42 3.37 -8.51
C LEU A 278 -18.65 2.14 -9.03
N LYS A 279 -19.06 1.60 -10.19
CA LYS A 279 -18.50 0.38 -10.81
C LYS A 279 -17.90 0.62 -12.19
N SER A 280 -18.60 1.35 -13.05
CA SER A 280 -18.17 1.72 -14.41
C SER A 280 -19.14 2.77 -14.99
N SER A 281 -18.79 3.38 -16.14
CA SER A 281 -19.67 4.29 -16.88
C SER A 281 -20.96 3.64 -17.38
N THR A 282 -20.91 2.33 -17.65
CA THR A 282 -22.03 1.51 -18.18
C THR A 282 -22.89 0.89 -17.08
N SER A 283 -22.41 0.86 -15.84
CA SER A 283 -23.16 0.31 -14.72
C SER A 283 -24.30 1.25 -14.29
N PRO A 284 -25.42 0.70 -13.78
CA PRO A 284 -26.46 1.53 -13.17
C PRO A 284 -25.90 2.28 -11.97
N SER A 285 -26.46 3.46 -11.71
CA SER A 285 -26.19 4.19 -10.47
C SER A 285 -26.75 3.41 -9.29
N GLU A 286 -25.96 3.29 -8.23
CA GLU A 286 -26.30 2.59 -6.99
C GLU A 286 -25.91 3.47 -5.80
N GLU A 287 -26.52 3.19 -4.66
CA GLU A 287 -26.13 3.79 -3.39
C GLU A 287 -24.72 3.32 -2.97
N PRO A 288 -23.87 4.23 -2.48
CA PRO A 288 -22.66 3.95 -1.71
C PRO A 288 -22.81 2.81 -0.71
N LYS A 289 -21.88 1.86 -0.80
CA LYS A 289 -21.76 0.66 0.05
C LYS A 289 -20.30 0.50 0.44
N TRP A 290 -20.02 -0.22 1.53
CA TRP A 290 -18.62 -0.49 1.93
C TRP A 290 -17.82 -1.24 0.86
N LYS A 291 -18.45 -2.16 0.10
CA LYS A 291 -17.83 -2.78 -1.08
C LYS A 291 -17.46 -1.81 -2.21
N TYR A 292 -17.89 -0.54 -2.15
CA TYR A 292 -17.53 0.52 -3.09
C TYR A 292 -16.58 1.56 -2.50
N PHE A 293 -16.12 1.37 -1.26
CA PHE A 293 -15.16 2.24 -0.61
C PHE A 293 -13.87 2.34 -1.43
N GLY A 294 -13.31 3.55 -1.51
CA GLY A 294 -12.06 3.84 -2.19
C GLY A 294 -12.14 3.82 -3.72
N VAL A 295 -13.33 3.97 -4.29
CA VAL A 295 -13.52 4.08 -5.75
C VAL A 295 -12.61 5.16 -6.35
N GLY A 296 -11.91 4.83 -7.43
CA GLY A 296 -10.94 5.72 -8.07
C GLY A 296 -9.51 5.63 -7.52
N ALA A 297 -9.24 4.75 -6.54
CA ALA A 297 -7.87 4.48 -6.10
C ALA A 297 -7.21 3.42 -6.99
N GLY A 298 -6.65 3.81 -8.14
CA GLY A 298 -5.87 2.90 -8.99
C GLY A 298 -6.68 1.76 -9.65
N ASP A 299 -8.01 1.89 -9.72
CA ASP A 299 -8.92 0.93 -10.35
C ASP A 299 -9.27 1.30 -11.81
N GLY A 300 -8.70 2.38 -12.33
CA GLY A 300 -8.93 2.88 -13.69
C GLY A 300 -10.25 3.63 -13.88
N LEU A 301 -11.05 3.82 -12.82
CA LEU A 301 -12.29 4.60 -12.88
C LEU A 301 -11.96 6.09 -12.76
N VAL A 302 -12.42 6.89 -13.71
CA VAL A 302 -12.20 8.34 -13.76
C VAL A 302 -13.52 9.10 -13.68
N ARG A 303 -13.53 10.31 -13.11
CA ARG A 303 -14.77 11.10 -12.94
C ARG A 303 -15.56 11.34 -14.22
N ALA A 304 -14.88 11.44 -15.37
CA ALA A 304 -15.55 11.57 -16.67
C ALA A 304 -16.55 10.43 -16.92
N ASP A 305 -16.22 9.22 -16.47
CA ASP A 305 -17.05 8.01 -16.60
C ASP A 305 -18.15 7.92 -15.53
N MET A 306 -17.89 8.47 -14.34
CA MET A 306 -18.76 8.31 -13.16
C MET A 306 -19.82 9.42 -13.01
N GLY A 307 -19.67 10.52 -13.76
CA GLY A 307 -20.61 11.65 -13.76
C GLY A 307 -20.40 12.66 -12.63
N GLN A 308 -21.12 13.78 -12.68
CA GLN A 308 -20.86 14.94 -11.79
C GLN A 308 -21.00 14.64 -10.30
N LYS A 309 -22.00 13.83 -9.92
CA LYS A 309 -22.23 13.48 -8.51
C LYS A 309 -21.07 12.68 -7.89
N PHE A 310 -20.22 12.04 -8.71
CA PHE A 310 -19.02 11.37 -8.21
C PHE A 310 -18.06 12.35 -7.52
N GLY A 311 -18.01 13.62 -7.94
CA GLY A 311 -17.22 14.65 -7.26
C GLY A 311 -17.71 14.99 -5.85
N ASN A 312 -18.82 14.42 -5.39
CA ASN A 312 -19.33 14.64 -4.03
C ASN A 312 -18.87 13.57 -3.05
N ILE A 313 -18.33 12.44 -3.50
CA ILE A 313 -17.85 11.37 -2.62
C ILE A 313 -16.36 11.55 -2.32
N SER A 314 -15.99 11.41 -1.05
CA SER A 314 -14.58 11.24 -0.67
C SER A 314 -14.47 10.12 0.36
N CYS A 315 -13.39 9.36 0.27
CA CYS A 315 -13.08 8.28 1.19
C CYS A 315 -11.76 8.61 1.89
N LYS A 316 -11.69 8.34 3.18
CA LYS A 316 -10.47 8.48 3.97
C LYS A 316 -10.15 7.16 4.64
N LEU A 317 -8.91 6.72 4.47
CA LEU A 317 -8.33 5.54 5.11
C LEU A 317 -7.17 6.02 5.97
N SER A 318 -7.20 5.73 7.27
CA SER A 318 -6.07 5.95 8.15
C SER A 318 -5.72 4.68 8.91
N PHE A 319 -4.43 4.48 9.16
CA PHE A 319 -3.93 3.37 9.94
C PHE A 319 -2.56 3.71 10.53
N LYS A 320 -2.12 2.90 11.49
CA LYS A 320 -0.74 2.96 12.01
C LYS A 320 0.01 1.70 11.58
N GLY A 321 1.18 1.88 11.00
CA GLY A 321 2.13 0.80 10.77
C GLY A 321 2.81 0.35 12.06
N THR A 322 3.66 -0.66 11.96
CA THR A 322 4.55 -1.11 13.03
C THR A 322 5.95 -1.23 12.45
N THR A 323 6.91 -0.48 13.01
CA THR A 323 8.32 -0.59 12.66
C THR A 323 9.12 -0.95 13.89
N ASP A 324 9.91 -2.01 13.77
CA ASP A 324 10.76 -2.53 14.84
C ASP A 324 12.22 -2.23 14.47
N THR A 325 12.87 -1.34 15.24
CA THR A 325 14.28 -0.97 15.05
C THR A 325 15.08 -1.51 16.23
N GLN A 326 16.08 -2.33 15.96
CA GLN A 326 17.00 -2.81 17.00
C GLN A 326 17.82 -1.65 17.55
N VAL A 327 17.87 -1.53 18.87
CA VAL A 327 18.62 -0.48 19.56
C VAL A 327 19.66 -1.11 20.47
N MET A 328 20.86 -0.53 20.48
CA MET A 328 21.92 -0.97 21.38
C MET A 328 21.61 -0.48 22.79
N THR A 329 21.55 -1.40 23.75
CA THR A 329 21.50 -1.05 25.17
C THR A 329 22.88 -1.27 25.76
N MET A 330 23.50 -0.18 26.22
CA MET A 330 24.77 -0.24 26.93
C MET A 330 24.49 -0.23 28.43
N PHE A 331 24.83 -1.31 29.13
CA PHE A 331 24.78 -1.34 30.59
C PHE A 331 26.08 -0.75 31.11
N THR A 332 25.98 0.35 31.86
CA THR A 332 27.12 0.89 32.60
C THR A 332 27.38 0.01 33.82
N ARG A 333 28.29 -0.97 33.68
CA ARG A 333 28.77 -1.76 34.81
C ARG A 333 29.93 -1.02 35.47
N ALA A 334 29.65 -0.39 36.60
CA ALA A 334 30.67 0.14 37.50
C ALA A 334 30.73 -0.74 38.75
N LYS A 335 31.90 -1.24 39.15
CA LYS A 335 32.03 -1.79 40.51
C LYS A 335 31.91 -0.64 41.53
N LYS A 336 31.58 -0.97 42.79
CA LYS A 336 31.60 0.01 43.89
C LYS A 336 32.96 0.74 43.86
N GLY A 337 32.95 2.06 43.66
CA GLY A 337 34.16 2.89 43.59
C GLY A 337 34.71 3.21 42.19
N GLU A 338 34.21 2.60 41.10
CA GLU A 338 34.82 2.75 39.76
C GLU A 338 34.26 3.91 38.91
N VAL A 339 33.12 4.52 39.28
CA VAL A 339 32.54 5.69 38.56
C VAL A 339 32.14 6.76 39.55
N ASN A 340 33.17 7.29 40.19
CA ASN A 340 33.10 8.20 41.32
C ASN A 340 33.97 9.42 40.99
N TYR A 341 33.65 10.10 39.89
CA TYR A 341 34.30 11.34 39.51
C TYR A 341 33.30 12.48 39.71
N SER A 342 33.46 13.18 40.83
CA SER A 342 32.76 14.43 41.12
C SER A 342 33.79 15.55 41.14
N ASN A 343 33.52 16.67 40.48
CA ASN A 343 34.34 17.89 40.59
C ASN A 343 34.17 18.61 41.95
N ASN A 344 33.49 17.98 42.91
CA ASN A 344 33.30 18.50 44.26
C ASN A 344 34.53 18.16 45.15
N PRO A 345 35.25 19.15 45.69
CA PRO A 345 36.45 18.91 46.50
C PRO A 345 36.22 18.15 47.82
N THR A 346 34.97 17.97 48.29
CA THR A 346 34.66 17.15 49.48
C THR A 346 34.50 15.66 49.19
N TYR A 347 34.67 15.24 47.94
CA TYR A 347 34.42 13.87 47.48
C TYR A 347 35.36 12.82 48.10
N ILE A 348 36.55 13.21 48.56
CA ILE A 348 37.58 12.30 49.08
C ILE A 348 37.27 11.81 50.53
N GLU A 349 36.38 12.48 51.28
CA GLU A 349 36.22 12.19 52.71
C GLU A 349 35.20 11.11 53.06
N TYR A 350 34.29 10.72 52.15
CA TYR A 350 33.27 9.70 52.47
C TYR A 350 33.01 8.74 51.29
N GLY A 351 33.73 7.61 51.24
CA GLY A 351 33.28 6.43 50.48
C GLY A 351 34.33 5.45 49.96
N GLN A 352 35.03 4.74 50.85
CA GLN A 352 35.54 3.38 50.58
C GLN A 352 34.49 2.32 50.92
#